data_AF-A0A2V8V2Y1-F1
#
_entry.id   AF-A0A2V8V2Y1-F1
#
_cell.length_a   1.000
_cell.length_b   1.000
_cell.length_c   1.000
_cell.angle_alpha   90.00
_cell.angle_beta   90.00
_cell.angle_gamma   90.00
#
_symmetry.space_group_name_H-M   'P 1'
#
loop_
_entity.id
_entity.type
_entity.pdbx_description
1 polymer ?
#
loop_
_entity_poly.entity_id
_entity_poly.type
_entity_poly.pdbx_seq_one_letter_code
_entity_poly.pdbx_strand_id
1 'polypeptide(L)'
;MTHDEVTRRSWILRLGGATALTGFSGTLVAAEPPLPPGLYEPSLDHLAHSLKTATAPMPDPPPPRYFAPEDFSLIQELVALMLGEEPAVPPVPEIAVWIDLIVGRSDSVRTAARSLTPAHRRLAVDFYGQDTVRELESEEPQAICRAGLAALKRGGFRNLDTTARMAQLVELENAGNPFIAWLKRRVLDGFYTSRQGLQELDYKGNAFWPESPGCGHDHS
;
A
#
# COMPACT_ATOMS: atom_id res chain seq x y z
N MET A 1 -21.97 -29.42 2.45
CA MET A 1 -21.16 -28.59 1.53
C MET A 1 -20.59 -27.46 2.35
N THR A 2 -19.35 -27.61 2.80
CA THR A 2 -18.62 -26.62 3.61
C THR A 2 -17.93 -25.67 2.64
N HIS A 3 -18.26 -24.38 2.72
CA HIS A 3 -17.49 -23.34 2.04
C HIS A 3 -16.06 -23.36 2.59
N ASP A 4 -15.07 -23.63 1.74
CA ASP A 4 -13.67 -23.38 2.07
C ASP A 4 -13.51 -21.86 2.27
N GLU A 5 -13.34 -21.43 3.52
CA GLU A 5 -12.99 -20.06 3.86
C GLU A 5 -11.55 -19.79 3.42
N VAL A 6 -11.41 -19.30 2.18
CA VAL A 6 -10.16 -18.76 1.66
C VAL A 6 -9.82 -17.50 2.45
N THR A 7 -8.83 -17.55 3.31
CA THR A 7 -8.32 -16.36 4.02
C THR A 7 -7.80 -15.32 3.02
N ARG A 8 -7.91 -14.00 3.30
CA ARG A 8 -7.41 -12.94 2.40
C ARG A 8 -5.94 -13.09 2.02
N ARG A 9 -5.12 -13.61 2.94
CA ARG A 9 -3.73 -14.00 2.67
C ARG A 9 -3.63 -15.07 1.58
N SER A 10 -4.45 -16.12 1.65
CA SER A 10 -4.50 -17.15 0.62
C SER A 10 -5.07 -16.64 -0.70
N TRP A 11 -5.93 -15.61 -0.66
CA TRP A 11 -6.43 -14.93 -1.86
C TRP A 11 -5.35 -14.08 -2.55
N ILE A 12 -4.61 -13.26 -1.80
CA ILE A 12 -3.48 -12.46 -2.30
C ILE A 12 -2.40 -13.37 -2.91
N LEU A 13 -2.12 -14.51 -2.28
CA LEU A 13 -1.17 -15.49 -2.80
C LEU A 13 -1.67 -16.20 -4.07
N ARG A 14 -2.98 -16.45 -4.19
CA ARG A 14 -3.59 -16.99 -5.42
C ARG A 14 -3.51 -16.01 -6.60
N LEU A 15 -3.62 -14.71 -6.33
CA LEU A 15 -3.39 -13.65 -7.33
C LEU A 15 -1.89 -13.44 -7.66
N GLY A 16 -0.98 -13.93 -6.83
CA GLY A 16 0.48 -13.75 -6.96
C GLY A 16 1.25 -14.96 -7.52
N GLY A 17 0.54 -15.98 -8.00
CA GLY A 17 1.11 -17.27 -8.41
C GLY A 17 1.87 -17.27 -9.74
N ALA A 18 2.86 -16.40 -9.92
CA ALA A 18 4.02 -16.57 -10.82
C ALA A 18 4.90 -15.31 -10.88
N THR A 19 5.54 -14.89 -9.78
CA THR A 19 6.88 -14.24 -9.72
C THR A 19 7.06 -13.58 -8.36
N ALA A 20 7.45 -14.35 -7.36
CA ALA A 20 8.03 -13.79 -6.15
C ALA A 20 9.10 -14.76 -5.67
N LEU A 21 10.37 -14.47 -6.03
CA LEU A 21 11.62 -14.79 -5.31
C LEU A 21 12.82 -14.69 -6.25
N THR A 22 13.05 -13.52 -6.85
CA THR A 22 14.37 -13.17 -7.43
C THR A 22 14.58 -11.68 -7.32
N GLY A 23 15.22 -11.23 -6.23
CA GLY A 23 15.49 -9.80 -6.06
C GLY A 23 16.15 -9.36 -4.76
N PHE A 24 16.77 -10.25 -3.99
CA PHE A 24 17.75 -9.85 -2.98
C PHE A 24 19.09 -10.48 -3.35
N SER A 25 19.83 -9.81 -4.22
CA SER A 25 21.26 -10.04 -4.42
C SER A 25 21.90 -8.67 -4.60
N GLY A 26 22.05 -7.97 -3.48
CA GLY A 26 22.88 -6.78 -3.43
C GLY A 26 24.33 -7.19 -3.66
N THR A 27 24.88 -6.86 -4.82
CA THR A 27 26.32 -6.72 -4.99
C THR A 27 26.81 -5.62 -4.07
N LEU A 28 27.72 -5.96 -3.15
CA LEU A 28 28.39 -5.03 -2.26
C LEU A 28 29.25 -4.05 -3.09
N VAL A 29 28.79 -2.81 -3.21
CA VAL A 29 29.61 -1.70 -3.70
C VAL A 29 30.25 -1.02 -2.49
N ALA A 30 31.52 -0.64 -2.64
CA ALA A 30 32.40 -0.12 -1.60
C ALA A 30 31.77 0.95 -0.70
N ALA A 31 32.05 0.84 0.60
CA ALA A 31 31.47 1.66 1.68
C ALA A 31 31.90 3.13 1.60
N GLU A 32 30.90 4.01 1.43
CA GLU A 32 30.98 5.41 1.86
C GLU A 32 30.74 5.51 3.39
N PRO A 33 31.22 6.59 4.05
CA PRO A 33 31.14 6.70 5.51
C PRO A 33 29.69 6.57 6.00
N PRO A 34 29.46 5.84 7.10
CA PRO A 34 28.13 5.66 7.66
C PRO A 34 27.52 7.02 8.03
N LEU A 35 26.23 7.17 7.75
CA LEU A 35 25.46 8.35 8.18
C LEU A 35 25.65 8.56 9.69
N PRO A 36 25.77 9.82 10.15
CA PRO A 36 25.98 10.10 11.56
C PRO A 36 24.81 9.53 12.40
N PRO A 37 25.11 8.77 13.47
CA PRO A 37 24.08 8.16 14.31
C PRO A 37 23.27 9.23 15.07
N GLY A 38 21.98 8.98 15.29
CA GLY A 38 21.14 9.77 16.20
C GLY A 38 20.45 11.01 15.62
N LEU A 39 20.60 11.32 14.33
CA LEU A 39 19.91 12.47 13.70
C LEU A 39 18.51 12.11 13.15
N TYR A 40 18.20 10.82 13.05
CA TYR A 40 16.98 10.30 12.38
C TYR A 40 16.22 9.26 13.19
N GLU A 41 16.67 8.94 14.41
CA GLU A 41 15.95 8.03 15.30
C GLU A 41 14.99 8.86 16.17
N PRO A 42 13.66 8.65 16.07
CA PRO A 42 12.73 9.27 17.00
C PRO A 42 13.09 8.82 18.42
N SER A 43 13.15 9.76 19.37
CA SER A 43 13.44 9.39 20.76
C SER A 43 12.37 8.43 21.30
N LEU A 44 12.78 7.51 22.17
CA LEU A 44 11.89 6.56 22.84
C LEU A 44 10.69 7.24 23.50
N ASP A 45 10.91 8.42 24.09
CA ASP A 45 9.84 9.23 24.68
C ASP A 45 8.87 9.81 23.65
N HIS A 46 9.36 10.22 22.46
CA HIS A 46 8.50 10.67 21.36
C HIS A 46 7.61 9.54 20.82
N LEU A 47 8.15 8.32 20.69
CA LEU A 47 7.38 7.15 20.26
C LEU A 47 6.32 6.76 21.31
N ALA A 48 6.70 6.70 22.59
CA ALA A 48 5.79 6.35 23.68
C ALA A 48 4.64 7.36 23.85
N HIS A 49 4.91 8.65 23.64
CA HIS A 49 3.87 9.67 23.74
C HIS A 49 2.90 9.63 22.56
N SER A 50 3.39 9.39 21.34
CA SER A 50 2.59 9.32 20.11
C SER A 50 1.69 8.10 20.06
N LEU A 51 2.10 6.99 20.69
CA LEU A 51 1.32 5.74 20.72
C LEU A 51 0.24 5.71 21.82
N LYS A 52 0.39 6.51 22.88
CA LYS A 52 -0.58 6.58 24.00
C LYS A 52 -1.94 7.18 23.62
N THR A 53 -2.05 7.86 22.49
CA THR A 53 -3.27 8.58 22.06
C THR A 53 -4.23 7.78 21.19
N ALA A 54 -3.90 6.52 20.84
CA ALA A 54 -4.61 5.75 19.80
C ALA A 54 -5.86 4.97 20.29
N THR A 55 -6.60 5.46 21.29
CA THR A 55 -7.84 4.83 21.78
C THR A 55 -9.12 5.61 21.48
N ALA A 56 -9.03 6.79 20.87
CA ALA A 56 -10.23 7.49 20.41
C ALA A 56 -10.90 6.73 19.25
N PRO A 57 -12.26 6.66 19.21
CA PRO A 57 -12.95 6.18 18.02
C PRO A 57 -12.53 7.03 16.82
N MET A 58 -12.22 6.35 15.70
CA MET A 58 -11.86 7.04 14.46
C MET A 58 -13.05 7.89 14.01
N PRO A 59 -12.83 9.17 13.67
CA PRO A 59 -13.85 9.97 13.02
C PRO A 59 -14.24 9.32 11.68
N ASP A 60 -15.46 9.58 11.23
CA ASP A 60 -15.91 9.13 9.91
C ASP A 60 -14.88 9.53 8.83
N PRO A 61 -14.62 8.64 7.85
CA PRO A 61 -13.68 8.95 6.80
C PRO A 61 -14.09 10.24 6.09
N PRO A 62 -13.15 11.18 5.86
CA PRO A 62 -13.47 12.44 5.22
C PRO A 62 -13.96 12.19 3.78
N PRO A 63 -14.79 13.10 3.22
CA PRO A 63 -15.22 12.99 1.84
C PRO A 63 -14.00 13.03 0.88
N PRO A 64 -14.09 12.41 -0.31
CA PRO A 64 -13.03 12.45 -1.30
C PRO A 64 -12.70 13.89 -1.69
N ARG A 65 -11.42 14.17 -1.88
CA ARG A 65 -10.89 15.49 -2.19
C ARG A 65 -10.42 15.62 -3.63
N TYR A 66 -10.00 14.52 -4.26
CA TYR A 66 -9.50 14.53 -5.63
C TYR A 66 -10.50 13.92 -6.61
N PHE A 67 -10.94 12.69 -6.37
CA PHE A 67 -11.86 12.01 -7.28
C PHE A 67 -13.26 12.61 -7.22
N ALA A 68 -13.93 12.64 -8.37
CA ALA A 68 -15.36 12.89 -8.43
C ALA A 68 -16.11 11.77 -7.66
N PRO A 69 -17.29 12.03 -7.08
CA PRO A 69 -18.01 11.03 -6.27
C PRO A 69 -18.22 9.68 -6.96
N GLU A 70 -18.52 9.69 -8.26
CA GLU A 70 -18.70 8.47 -9.06
C GLU A 70 -17.40 7.66 -9.20
N ASP A 71 -16.29 8.37 -9.46
CA ASP A 71 -14.96 7.77 -9.62
C ASP A 71 -14.44 7.24 -8.29
N PHE A 72 -14.66 7.97 -7.19
CA PHE A 72 -14.31 7.53 -5.85
C PHE A 72 -15.06 6.27 -5.46
N SER A 73 -16.37 6.22 -5.75
CA SER A 73 -17.17 5.01 -5.52
C SER A 73 -16.65 3.83 -6.34
N LEU A 74 -16.18 4.04 -7.58
CA LEU A 74 -15.58 2.96 -8.37
C LEU A 74 -14.23 2.50 -7.77
N ILE A 75 -13.42 3.43 -7.24
CA ILE A 75 -12.21 3.07 -6.48
C ILE A 75 -12.55 2.22 -5.26
N GLN A 76 -13.58 2.57 -4.49
CA GLN A 76 -14.02 1.77 -3.33
C GLN A 76 -14.42 0.35 -3.74
N GLU A 77 -15.18 0.20 -4.83
CA GLU A 77 -15.55 -1.12 -5.36
C GLU A 77 -14.31 -1.94 -5.78
N LEU A 78 -13.36 -1.31 -6.49
CA LEU A 78 -12.13 -1.98 -6.94
C LEU A 78 -11.26 -2.41 -5.75
N VAL A 79 -11.13 -1.57 -4.72
CA VAL A 79 -10.39 -1.89 -3.49
C VAL A 79 -11.02 -3.12 -2.82
N ALA A 80 -12.34 -3.13 -2.63
CA ALA A 80 -13.05 -4.26 -2.03
C ALA A 80 -12.83 -5.55 -2.84
N LEU A 81 -12.99 -5.49 -4.18
CA LEU A 81 -12.75 -6.64 -5.06
C LEU A 81 -11.32 -7.17 -4.95
N MET A 82 -10.31 -6.29 -4.91
CA MET A 82 -8.90 -6.67 -4.78
C MET A 82 -8.57 -7.29 -3.40
N LEU A 83 -9.29 -6.92 -2.35
CA LEU A 83 -9.18 -7.51 -1.02
C LEU A 83 -9.98 -8.81 -0.87
N GLY A 84 -10.75 -9.20 -1.90
CA GLY A 84 -11.60 -10.39 -1.87
C GLY A 84 -12.90 -10.18 -1.09
N GLU A 85 -13.42 -8.96 -1.10
CA GLU A 85 -14.56 -8.53 -0.30
C GLU A 85 -15.74 -8.11 -1.17
N GLU A 86 -16.94 -8.13 -0.56
CA GLU A 86 -18.14 -7.68 -1.24
C GLU A 86 -18.11 -6.16 -1.46
N PRO A 87 -18.36 -5.66 -2.70
CA PRO A 87 -18.23 -4.25 -3.04
C PRO A 87 -19.13 -3.30 -2.23
N ALA A 88 -20.19 -3.83 -1.59
CA ALA A 88 -21.19 -3.04 -0.88
C ALA A 88 -20.73 -2.55 0.50
N VAL A 89 -19.73 -3.19 1.13
CA VAL A 89 -19.22 -2.80 2.45
C VAL A 89 -17.70 -3.03 2.50
N PRO A 90 -16.87 -2.04 2.11
CA PRO A 90 -15.43 -2.14 2.32
C PRO A 90 -15.15 -2.06 3.83
N PRO A 91 -14.51 -3.08 4.44
CA PRO A 91 -14.16 -3.10 5.86
C PRO A 91 -12.99 -2.16 6.16
N VAL A 92 -12.17 -1.81 5.16
CA VAL A 92 -11.06 -0.85 5.30
C VAL A 92 -11.30 0.40 4.44
N PRO A 93 -12.30 1.25 4.78
CA PRO A 93 -12.65 2.43 3.99
C PRO A 93 -11.50 3.44 3.90
N GLU A 94 -10.54 3.41 4.84
CA GLU A 94 -9.38 4.31 4.80
C GLU A 94 -8.46 4.09 3.59
N ILE A 95 -8.43 2.91 2.98
CA ILE A 95 -7.55 2.63 1.82
C ILE A 95 -7.97 3.50 0.64
N ALA A 96 -9.27 3.57 0.33
CA ALA A 96 -9.76 4.40 -0.78
C ALA A 96 -9.50 5.89 -0.51
N VAL A 97 -9.66 6.34 0.74
CA VAL A 97 -9.36 7.73 1.15
C VAL A 97 -7.87 8.05 1.00
N TRP A 98 -7.00 7.11 1.39
CA TRP A 98 -5.55 7.25 1.23
C TRP A 98 -5.13 7.29 -0.25
N ILE A 99 -5.74 6.46 -1.10
CA ILE A 99 -5.56 6.50 -2.55
C ILE A 99 -5.96 7.88 -3.09
N ASP A 100 -7.14 8.40 -2.73
CA ASP A 100 -7.60 9.73 -3.13
C ASP A 100 -6.60 10.83 -2.74
N LEU A 101 -6.09 10.78 -1.50
CA LEU A 101 -5.08 11.72 -1.01
C LEU A 101 -3.78 11.67 -1.82
N ILE A 102 -3.23 10.47 -2.05
CA ILE A 102 -1.97 10.31 -2.78
C ILE A 102 -2.11 10.79 -4.22
N VAL A 103 -3.19 10.41 -4.90
CA VAL A 103 -3.43 10.84 -6.27
C VAL A 103 -3.58 12.35 -6.33
N GLY A 104 -4.35 12.94 -5.42
CA GLY A 104 -4.55 14.39 -5.32
C GLY A 104 -3.27 15.19 -5.04
N ARG A 105 -2.28 14.60 -4.38
CA ARG A 105 -1.00 15.26 -4.05
C ARG A 105 0.12 14.94 -5.02
N SER A 106 -0.03 13.93 -5.89
CA SER A 106 1.06 13.38 -6.68
C SER A 106 1.81 14.40 -7.56
N ASP A 107 1.15 15.39 -8.15
CA ASP A 107 1.83 16.42 -8.95
C ASP A 107 2.71 17.35 -8.10
N SER A 108 2.24 17.74 -6.91
CA SER A 108 3.03 18.56 -5.99
C SER A 108 4.23 17.79 -5.45
N VAL A 109 4.05 16.50 -5.15
CA VAL A 109 5.13 15.59 -4.70
C VAL A 109 6.16 15.41 -5.82
N ARG A 110 5.72 15.18 -7.06
CA ARG A 110 6.62 15.04 -8.21
C ARG A 110 7.40 16.32 -8.48
N THR A 111 6.76 17.47 -8.39
CA THR A 111 7.40 18.78 -8.54
C THR A 111 8.48 18.97 -7.47
N ALA A 112 8.17 18.65 -6.21
CA ALA A 112 9.13 18.72 -5.11
C ALA A 112 10.31 17.77 -5.33
N ALA A 113 10.06 16.51 -5.72
CA ALA A 113 11.09 15.51 -6.00
C ALA A 113 12.05 15.98 -7.12
N ARG A 114 11.50 16.52 -8.21
CA ARG A 114 12.30 17.07 -9.33
C ARG A 114 13.08 18.33 -8.97
N SER A 115 12.67 19.05 -7.92
CA SER A 115 13.34 20.28 -7.46
C SER A 115 14.48 20.04 -6.48
N LEU A 116 14.72 18.78 -6.07
CA LEU A 116 15.83 18.44 -5.19
C LEU A 116 17.17 18.82 -5.82
N THR A 117 18.05 19.42 -5.02
CA THR A 117 19.45 19.61 -5.42
C THR A 117 20.12 18.24 -5.63
N PRO A 118 21.21 18.15 -6.42
CA PRO A 118 21.91 16.88 -6.63
C PRO A 118 22.34 16.19 -5.32
N ALA A 119 22.75 16.97 -4.31
CA ALA A 119 23.12 16.45 -3.00
C ALA A 119 21.92 15.87 -2.22
N HIS A 120 20.78 16.57 -2.20
CA HIS A 120 19.57 16.06 -1.53
C HIS A 120 18.97 14.85 -2.26
N ARG A 121 19.01 14.85 -3.60
CA ARG A 121 18.59 13.70 -4.39
C ARG A 121 19.46 12.48 -4.09
N ARG A 122 20.78 12.66 -4.00
CA ARG A 122 21.69 11.58 -3.64
C ARG A 122 21.37 11.00 -2.26
N LEU A 123 21.21 11.85 -1.25
CA LEU A 123 20.79 11.41 0.09
C LEU A 123 19.46 10.66 0.07
N ALA A 124 18.48 11.13 -0.70
CA ALA A 124 17.20 10.43 -0.84
C ALA A 124 17.37 9.05 -1.51
N VAL A 125 18.25 8.92 -2.50
CA VAL A 125 18.56 7.62 -3.14
C VAL A 125 19.25 6.69 -2.15
N ASP A 126 20.19 7.20 -1.36
CA ASP A 126 20.92 6.40 -0.36
C ASP A 126 19.97 5.86 0.73
N PHE A 127 18.94 6.62 1.10
CA PHE A 127 17.98 6.23 2.13
C PHE A 127 16.79 5.41 1.62
N TYR A 128 16.15 5.84 0.51
CA TYR A 128 14.92 5.24 -0.01
C TYR A 128 15.12 4.29 -1.19
N GLY A 129 16.32 4.27 -1.77
CA GLY A 129 16.65 3.52 -2.97
C GLY A 129 16.38 4.29 -4.27
N GLN A 130 17.12 3.94 -5.31
CA GLN A 130 17.09 4.61 -6.62
C GLN A 130 15.73 4.49 -7.31
N ASP A 131 15.07 3.34 -7.21
CA ASP A 131 13.79 3.09 -7.90
C ASP A 131 12.65 3.88 -7.27
N THR A 132 12.57 3.94 -5.93
CA THR A 132 11.60 4.76 -5.21
C THR A 132 11.71 6.24 -5.57
N VAL A 133 12.94 6.78 -5.62
CA VAL A 133 13.17 8.17 -6.01
C VAL A 133 12.77 8.41 -7.47
N ARG A 134 13.11 7.48 -8.38
CA ARG A 134 12.68 7.58 -9.78
C ARG A 134 11.16 7.52 -9.94
N GLU A 135 10.48 6.67 -9.18
CA GLU A 135 9.01 6.59 -9.18
C GLU A 135 8.40 7.94 -8.79
N LEU A 136 8.88 8.55 -7.69
CA LEU A 136 8.44 9.88 -7.26
C LEU A 136 8.68 10.97 -8.31
N GLU A 137 9.77 10.86 -9.07
CA GLU A 137 10.13 11.83 -10.12
C GLU A 137 9.35 11.65 -11.43
N SER A 138 8.81 10.46 -11.70
CA SER A 138 8.32 10.09 -13.04
C SER A 138 6.88 9.59 -13.08
N GLU A 139 6.39 8.94 -12.02
CA GLU A 139 5.06 8.34 -12.01
C GLU A 139 3.98 9.44 -12.06
N GLU A 140 2.93 9.19 -12.86
CA GLU A 140 1.81 10.10 -13.03
C GLU A 140 0.47 9.50 -12.53
N PRO A 141 0.28 9.33 -11.20
CA PRO A 141 -0.91 8.69 -10.65
C PRO A 141 -2.23 9.31 -11.13
N GLN A 142 -2.29 10.63 -11.28
CA GLN A 142 -3.47 11.32 -11.80
C GLN A 142 -3.83 10.89 -13.22
N ALA A 143 -2.83 10.77 -14.10
CA ALA A 143 -3.03 10.36 -15.49
C ALA A 143 -3.38 8.87 -15.57
N ILE A 144 -2.66 8.02 -14.81
CA ILE A 144 -2.92 6.58 -14.70
C ILE A 144 -4.36 6.31 -14.25
N CYS A 145 -4.80 6.95 -13.16
CA CYS A 145 -6.15 6.78 -12.63
C CYS A 145 -7.21 7.29 -13.61
N ARG A 146 -7.02 8.49 -14.19
CA ARG A 146 -7.98 9.05 -15.15
C ARG A 146 -8.18 8.14 -16.36
N ALA A 147 -7.08 7.66 -16.95
CA ALA A 147 -7.13 6.76 -18.09
C ALA A 147 -7.78 5.41 -17.74
N GLY A 148 -7.39 4.82 -16.61
CA GLY A 148 -7.93 3.55 -16.12
C GLY A 148 -9.43 3.60 -15.82
N LEU A 149 -9.86 4.58 -15.04
CA LEU A 149 -11.28 4.77 -14.72
C LEU A 149 -12.12 5.07 -15.97
N ALA A 150 -11.61 5.89 -16.90
CA ALA A 150 -12.29 6.13 -18.16
C ALA A 150 -12.40 4.87 -19.02
N ALA A 151 -11.40 3.98 -19.00
CA ALA A 151 -11.45 2.71 -19.72
C ALA A 151 -12.47 1.74 -19.09
N LEU A 152 -12.48 1.59 -17.75
CA LEU A 152 -13.44 0.75 -17.04
C LEU A 152 -14.89 1.21 -17.24
N LYS A 153 -15.14 2.52 -17.16
CA LYS A 153 -16.47 3.11 -17.40
C LYS A 153 -16.94 2.84 -18.84
N ARG A 154 -16.08 3.07 -19.85
CA ARG A 154 -16.41 2.76 -21.25
C ARG A 154 -16.64 1.27 -21.50
N GLY A 155 -15.91 0.42 -20.79
CA GLY A 155 -16.08 -1.04 -20.84
C GLY A 155 -17.30 -1.55 -20.09
N GLY A 156 -18.07 -0.68 -19.42
CA GLY A 156 -19.26 -1.09 -18.69
C GLY A 156 -18.96 -1.94 -17.47
N PHE A 157 -17.81 -1.75 -16.80
CA PHE A 157 -17.36 -2.58 -15.67
C PHE A 157 -18.45 -2.79 -14.60
N ARG A 158 -19.21 -1.75 -14.26
CA ARG A 158 -20.30 -1.82 -13.28
C ARG A 158 -21.54 -2.62 -13.71
N ASN A 159 -21.69 -2.85 -15.02
CA ASN A 159 -22.82 -3.63 -15.55
C ASN A 159 -22.56 -5.14 -15.46
N LEU A 160 -21.34 -5.53 -15.10
CA LEU A 160 -20.94 -6.92 -14.92
C LEU A 160 -21.30 -7.39 -13.50
N ASP A 161 -21.62 -8.69 -13.37
CA ASP A 161 -21.70 -9.31 -12.05
C ASP A 161 -20.31 -9.39 -11.38
N THR A 162 -20.27 -9.74 -10.09
CA THR A 162 -19.03 -9.82 -9.31
C THR A 162 -18.03 -10.81 -9.92
N THR A 163 -18.47 -11.96 -10.43
CA THR A 163 -17.59 -12.97 -11.02
C THR A 163 -16.92 -12.45 -12.30
N ALA A 164 -17.69 -11.82 -13.18
CA ALA A 164 -17.21 -11.22 -14.41
C ALA A 164 -16.29 -10.01 -14.15
N ARG A 165 -16.59 -9.18 -13.14
CA ARG A 165 -15.69 -8.10 -12.70
C ARG A 165 -14.33 -8.64 -12.26
N MET A 166 -14.34 -9.70 -11.45
CA MET A 166 -13.09 -10.33 -10.99
C MET A 166 -12.29 -10.93 -12.15
N ALA A 167 -12.94 -11.64 -13.07
CA ALA A 167 -12.30 -12.17 -14.27
C ALA A 167 -11.65 -11.04 -15.09
N GLN A 168 -12.36 -9.93 -15.29
CA GLN A 168 -11.85 -8.78 -16.01
C GLN A 168 -10.64 -8.14 -15.31
N LEU A 169 -10.64 -8.05 -13.96
CA LEU A 169 -9.48 -7.54 -13.23
C LEU A 169 -8.24 -8.43 -13.41
N VAL A 170 -8.43 -9.76 -13.38
CA VAL A 170 -7.34 -10.73 -13.62
C VAL A 170 -6.82 -10.62 -15.06
N GLU A 171 -7.71 -10.50 -16.05
CA GLU A 171 -7.30 -10.29 -17.44
C GLU A 171 -6.51 -9.00 -17.64
N LEU A 172 -6.97 -7.90 -17.06
CA LEU A 172 -6.27 -6.61 -17.13
C LEU A 172 -4.91 -6.66 -16.41
N GLU A 173 -4.83 -7.34 -15.27
CA GLU A 173 -3.56 -7.57 -14.58
C GLU A 173 -2.58 -8.37 -15.45
N ASN A 174 -3.03 -9.50 -16.01
CA ASN A 174 -2.21 -10.35 -16.88
C ASN A 174 -1.77 -9.63 -18.16
N ALA A 175 -2.59 -8.69 -18.65
CA ALA A 175 -2.24 -7.83 -19.77
C ALA A 175 -1.27 -6.69 -19.41
N GLY A 176 -0.83 -6.58 -18.15
CA GLY A 176 0.07 -5.53 -17.69
C GLY A 176 -0.58 -4.15 -17.66
N ASN A 177 -1.89 -4.07 -17.40
CA ASN A 177 -2.60 -2.80 -17.37
C ASN A 177 -2.00 -1.87 -16.29
N PRO A 178 -1.51 -0.67 -16.65
CA PRO A 178 -0.79 0.19 -15.72
C PRO A 178 -1.66 0.69 -14.56
N PHE A 179 -2.96 0.90 -14.79
CA PHE A 179 -3.87 1.31 -13.72
C PHE A 179 -4.13 0.19 -12.73
N ILE A 180 -4.34 -1.05 -13.20
CA ILE A 180 -4.56 -2.20 -12.31
C ILE A 180 -3.29 -2.52 -11.52
N ALA A 181 -2.12 -2.52 -12.17
CA ALA A 181 -0.84 -2.74 -11.50
C ALA A 181 -0.56 -1.66 -10.43
N TRP A 182 -0.81 -0.39 -10.76
CA TRP A 182 -0.67 0.72 -9.82
C TRP A 182 -1.64 0.59 -8.65
N LEU A 183 -2.93 0.37 -8.93
CA LEU A 183 -3.96 0.28 -7.92
C LEU A 183 -3.72 -0.90 -6.97
N LYS A 184 -3.34 -2.06 -7.50
CA LYS A 184 -3.00 -3.25 -6.68
C LYS A 184 -1.87 -2.95 -5.71
N ARG A 185 -0.79 -2.28 -6.15
CA ARG A 185 0.31 -1.86 -5.27
C ARG A 185 -0.21 -0.98 -4.14
N ARG A 186 -1.02 0.03 -4.47
CA ARG A 186 -1.60 0.95 -3.48
C ARG A 186 -2.58 0.26 -2.53
N VAL A 187 -3.39 -0.70 -3.00
CA VAL A 187 -4.26 -1.51 -2.14
C VAL A 187 -3.43 -2.33 -1.15
N LEU A 188 -2.34 -2.95 -1.61
CA LEU A 188 -1.44 -3.69 -0.73
C LEU A 188 -0.76 -2.77 0.29
N ASP A 189 -0.18 -1.65 -0.15
CA ASP A 189 0.44 -0.66 0.74
C ASP A 189 -0.57 -0.19 1.81
N GLY A 190 -1.79 0.16 1.39
CA GLY A 190 -2.86 0.59 2.27
C GLY A 190 -3.29 -0.50 3.25
N PHE A 191 -3.45 -1.74 2.78
CA PHE A 191 -3.82 -2.87 3.64
C PHE A 191 -2.75 -3.13 4.71
N TYR A 192 -1.49 -3.28 4.31
CA TYR A 192 -0.37 -3.56 5.22
C TYR A 192 -0.03 -2.41 6.18
N THR A 193 -0.57 -1.21 5.95
CA THR A 193 -0.40 -0.06 6.85
C THR A 193 -1.68 0.32 7.60
N SER A 194 -2.84 -0.24 7.22
CA SER A 194 -4.13 -0.02 7.88
C SER A 194 -4.20 -0.70 9.24
N ARG A 195 -5.02 -0.15 10.16
CA ARG A 195 -5.25 -0.77 11.46
C ARG A 195 -5.79 -2.20 11.31
N GLN A 196 -6.75 -2.39 10.42
CA GLN A 196 -7.37 -3.69 10.19
C GLN A 196 -6.38 -4.70 9.61
N GLY A 197 -5.59 -4.32 8.60
CA GLY A 197 -4.57 -5.21 8.06
C GLY A 197 -3.51 -5.58 9.11
N LEU A 198 -3.07 -4.62 9.94
CA LEU A 198 -2.16 -4.90 11.04
C LEU A 198 -2.78 -5.85 12.08
N GLN A 199 -4.07 -5.69 12.42
CA GLN A 199 -4.78 -6.62 13.30
C GLN A 199 -4.86 -8.04 12.71
N GLU A 200 -5.14 -8.16 11.42
CA GLU A 200 -5.26 -9.45 10.73
C GLU A 200 -3.93 -10.18 10.54
N LEU A 201 -2.85 -9.43 10.41
CA LEU A 201 -1.49 -9.97 10.36
C LEU A 201 -0.97 -10.39 11.74
N ASP A 202 -1.79 -10.21 12.79
CA ASP A 202 -1.38 -10.31 14.18
C ASP A 202 -0.12 -9.48 14.48
N TYR A 203 0.00 -8.34 13.80
CA TYR A 203 1.17 -7.47 13.93
C TYR A 203 1.18 -6.86 15.32
N LYS A 204 2.13 -7.31 16.15
CA LYS A 204 2.27 -6.87 17.54
C LYS A 204 2.96 -5.50 17.69
N GLY A 205 3.29 -4.80 16.59
CA GLY A 205 4.08 -3.57 16.65
C GLY A 205 5.53 -3.82 17.05
N ASN A 206 6.18 -2.80 17.62
CA ASN A 206 7.37 -2.95 18.47
C ASN A 206 6.94 -3.53 19.83
N ALA A 207 6.30 -4.70 19.84
CA ALA A 207 6.03 -5.40 21.09
C ALA A 207 7.37 -5.69 21.77
N PHE A 208 7.56 -5.06 22.92
CA PHE A 208 8.63 -5.41 23.83
C PHE A 208 8.34 -6.82 24.34
N TRP A 209 9.11 -7.78 23.84
CA TRP A 209 9.16 -9.13 24.40
C TRP A 209 10.17 -9.08 25.55
N PRO A 210 9.72 -9.14 26.83
CA PRO A 210 10.65 -9.22 27.95
C PRO A 210 11.51 -10.49 27.89
N GLU A 211 11.01 -11.54 27.23
CA GLU A 211 11.73 -12.77 26.95
C GLU A 211 11.50 -13.19 25.49
N SER A 212 12.58 -13.59 24.80
CA SER A 212 12.52 -14.06 23.41
C SER A 212 11.71 -15.36 23.33
N PRO A 213 10.71 -15.49 22.43
CA PRO A 213 9.84 -16.67 22.35
C PRO A 213 10.52 -18.01 21.99
N GLY A 214 11.85 -18.07 21.94
CA GLY A 214 12.63 -19.26 21.62
C GLY A 214 13.69 -19.66 22.65
N CYS A 215 13.86 -18.90 23.74
CA CYS A 215 14.81 -19.25 24.80
C CYS A 215 14.08 -20.02 25.90
N GLY A 216 13.93 -21.34 25.72
CA GLY A 216 13.54 -22.21 26.83
C GLY A 216 14.67 -22.21 27.87
N HIS A 217 14.48 -21.54 29.00
CA HIS A 217 15.36 -21.71 30.16
C HIS A 217 14.99 -22.99 30.92
N ASP A 218 15.21 -24.15 30.28
CA ASP A 218 15.36 -25.40 31.02
C ASP A 218 16.81 -25.50 31.49
N HIS A 219 17.08 -24.87 32.62
CA HIS A 219 18.26 -25.17 33.44
C HIS A 219 17.78 -25.58 34.82
N SER A 220 17.45 -26.88 34.95
CA SER A 220 17.52 -27.59 36.23
C SER A 220 18.90 -28.22 36.39
#